data_AF-A0A6C0B954-F1
#
_entry.id   AF-A0A6C0B954-F1
#
_cell.length_a   1.000
_cell.length_b   1.000
_cell.length_c   1.000
_cell.angle_alpha   90.00
_cell.angle_beta   90.00
_cell.angle_gamma   90.00
#
_symmetry.space_group_name_H-M   'P 1'
#
loop_
_entity.id
_entity.type
_entity.pdbx_description
1 polymer ?
#
loop_
_entity_poly.entity_id
_entity_poly.type
_entity_poly.pdbx_seq_one_letter_code
_entity_poly.pdbx_strand_id
1 'polypeptide(L)'
;MAQPTNVSHELYFHHNYQGDMLFYRYDGAKYAPTFPLVWAKDHLPETGPECCKMCKTIGFWNGVFVGYCVKCADQYNGERGNGLIFYGEEKRNKKNSKSARFTYLKDVDLNEIGDKQICDTQAIIDEINSYKQEESCDAPLSSLYGSNYNGGYDSY
;
A
#
# COMPACT_ATOMS: atom_id res chain seq x y z
N MET A 1 1.71 -4.20 43.26
CA MET A 1 2.80 -4.25 42.27
C MET A 1 2.45 -5.34 41.27
N ALA A 2 1.97 -4.99 40.08
CA ALA A 2 1.64 -5.97 39.05
C ALA A 2 2.94 -6.53 38.47
N GLN A 3 3.07 -7.86 38.43
CA GLN A 3 4.19 -8.52 37.76
C GLN A 3 4.10 -8.24 36.25
N PRO A 4 5.23 -8.05 35.55
CA PRO A 4 5.21 -7.95 34.10
C PRO A 4 4.74 -9.31 33.55
N THR A 5 3.60 -9.31 32.87
CA THR A 5 3.16 -10.46 32.09
C THR A 5 4.21 -10.69 31.02
N ASN A 6 4.92 -11.81 31.12
CA ASN A 6 5.89 -12.26 30.15
C ASN A 6 5.10 -12.68 28.89
N VAL A 7 4.75 -11.70 28.05
CA VAL A 7 4.05 -11.96 26.80
C VAL A 7 5.08 -12.62 25.89
N SER A 8 4.97 -13.94 25.72
CA SER A 8 5.81 -14.66 24.77
C SER A 8 5.46 -14.18 23.37
N HIS A 9 6.35 -13.41 22.74
CA HIS A 9 6.19 -13.02 21.35
C HIS A 9 6.46 -14.25 20.46
N GLU A 10 5.41 -14.81 19.89
CA GLU A 10 5.52 -15.98 19.02
C GLU A 10 5.89 -15.54 17.59
N LEU A 11 6.91 -16.20 17.02
CA LEU A 11 7.35 -16.01 15.64
C LEU A 11 7.01 -17.26 14.84
N TYR A 12 6.21 -17.09 13.79
CA TYR A 12 5.79 -18.18 12.89
C TYR A 12 6.07 -17.84 11.44
N PHE A 13 6.55 -18.81 10.67
CA PHE A 13 6.78 -18.66 9.23
C PHE A 13 5.73 -19.47 8.47
N HIS A 14 5.05 -18.83 7.54
CA HIS A 14 4.02 -19.47 6.71
C HIS A 14 4.54 -19.65 5.30
N HIS A 15 4.39 -20.86 4.76
CA HIS A 15 4.86 -21.23 3.43
C HIS A 15 3.71 -21.78 2.58
N ASN A 16 3.84 -21.68 1.26
CA ASN A 16 2.97 -22.39 0.32
C ASN A 16 3.39 -23.87 0.18
N TYR A 17 2.70 -24.62 -0.69
CA TYR A 17 3.00 -26.02 -0.98
C TYR A 17 4.32 -26.23 -1.75
N GLN A 18 4.86 -25.18 -2.37
CA GLN A 18 6.14 -25.18 -3.08
C GLN A 18 7.31 -24.87 -2.13
N GLY A 19 7.02 -24.48 -0.88
CA GLY A 19 8.01 -24.11 0.12
C GLY A 19 8.36 -22.63 0.14
N ASP A 20 7.74 -21.80 -0.69
CA ASP A 20 7.97 -20.35 -0.69
C ASP A 20 7.30 -19.71 0.52
N MET A 21 8.01 -18.81 1.19
CA MET A 21 7.48 -18.08 2.33
C MET A 21 6.46 -17.04 1.85
N LEU A 22 5.24 -17.10 2.39
CA LEU A 22 4.14 -16.19 2.06
C LEU A 22 4.10 -14.98 2.99
N PHE A 23 4.39 -15.20 4.26
CA PHE A 23 4.54 -14.17 5.30
C PHE A 23 5.13 -14.81 6.56
N TYR A 24 5.54 -13.98 7.50
CA TYR A 24 5.78 -14.42 8.88
C TYR A 24 4.89 -13.63 9.85
N ARG A 25 4.54 -14.23 10.98
CA ARG A 25 3.77 -13.59 12.04
C ARG A 25 4.69 -13.25 13.19
N TYR A 26 4.61 -12.02 13.67
CA TYR A 26 5.29 -11.58 14.88
C TYR A 26 4.37 -10.61 15.63
N ASP A 27 4.17 -10.88 16.93
CA ASP A 27 3.37 -10.04 17.82
C ASP A 27 1.98 -9.68 17.25
N GLY A 28 1.22 -10.70 16.87
CA GLY A 28 -0.12 -10.54 16.32
C GLY A 28 -0.18 -10.17 14.83
N ALA A 29 0.77 -9.42 14.30
CA ALA A 29 0.80 -8.95 12.92
C ALA A 29 1.50 -9.92 11.95
N LYS A 30 1.01 -9.99 10.70
CA LYS A 30 1.67 -10.69 9.58
C LYS A 30 2.54 -9.70 8.82
N TYR A 31 3.74 -10.09 8.42
CA TYR A 31 4.73 -9.27 7.71
C TYR A 31 5.18 -9.95 6.42
N ALA A 32 5.50 -9.15 5.40
CA ALA A 32 5.99 -9.67 4.13
C ALA A 32 7.23 -10.55 4.34
N PRO A 33 7.45 -11.59 3.52
CA PRO A 33 8.49 -12.62 3.74
C PRO A 33 9.89 -12.07 4.00
N THR A 34 10.21 -10.98 3.33
CA THR A 34 11.50 -10.31 3.33
C THR A 34 11.53 -9.05 4.18
N PHE A 35 10.40 -8.68 4.81
CA PHE A 35 10.36 -7.54 5.73
C PHE A 35 11.37 -7.80 6.87
N PRO A 36 12.28 -6.86 7.18
CA PRO A 36 13.30 -7.13 8.18
C PRO A 36 12.71 -7.40 9.57
N LEU A 37 13.00 -8.59 10.12
CA LEU A 37 12.51 -9.00 11.45
C LEU A 37 12.91 -7.99 12.55
N VAL A 38 14.10 -7.39 12.45
CA VAL A 38 14.55 -6.35 13.38
C VAL A 38 13.64 -5.13 13.38
N TRP A 39 13.04 -4.77 12.24
CA TRP A 39 12.09 -3.66 12.14
C TRP A 39 10.71 -4.06 12.65
N ALA A 40 10.31 -5.32 12.48
CA ALA A 40 9.06 -5.83 13.04
C ALA A 40 9.09 -5.89 14.57
N LYS A 41 10.27 -6.11 15.16
CA LYS A 41 10.50 -6.14 16.62
C LYS A 41 10.64 -4.76 17.26
N ASP A 42 10.98 -3.75 16.46
CA ASP A 42 11.34 -2.43 16.96
C ASP A 42 10.64 -1.33 16.14
N HIS A 43 9.40 -1.04 16.52
CA HIS A 43 8.67 0.12 16.03
C HIS A 43 8.87 1.29 16.99
N LEU A 44 9.19 2.46 16.45
CA LEU A 44 9.07 3.73 17.16
C LEU A 44 7.63 3.91 17.68
N PRO A 45 7.43 4.59 18.82
CA PRO A 45 6.11 4.91 19.34
C PRO A 45 5.18 5.51 18.28
N GLU A 46 3.91 5.10 18.29
CA GLU A 46 2.87 5.56 17.34
C GLU A 46 3.09 5.19 15.87
N THR A 47 4.10 4.37 15.56
CA THR A 47 4.37 3.89 14.19
C THR A 47 3.96 2.44 13.97
N GLY A 48 3.93 2.02 12.72
CA GLY A 48 3.79 0.61 12.36
C GLY A 48 2.35 0.08 12.39
N PRO A 49 2.20 -1.26 12.25
CA PRO A 49 0.94 -1.91 11.92
C PRO A 49 -0.13 -1.79 13.01
N GLU A 50 0.24 -1.65 14.28
CA GLU A 50 -0.72 -1.65 15.38
C GLU A 50 -1.02 -0.27 15.97
N CYS A 51 -0.09 0.68 15.82
CA CYS A 51 -0.20 1.98 16.48
C CYS A 51 -0.55 3.12 15.51
N CYS A 52 -0.25 2.97 14.21
CA CYS A 52 -0.53 4.02 13.23
C CYS A 52 -1.79 3.70 12.42
N LYS A 53 -2.80 4.59 12.48
CA LYS A 53 -4.04 4.46 11.69
C LYS A 53 -3.77 4.36 10.18
N MET A 54 -2.85 5.16 9.65
CA MET A 54 -2.51 5.11 8.22
C MET A 54 -1.82 3.80 7.84
N CYS A 55 -0.87 3.31 8.64
CA CYS A 55 -0.24 2.00 8.40
C CYS A 55 -1.26 0.86 8.47
N LYS A 56 -2.24 0.92 9.38
CA LYS A 56 -3.37 -0.03 9.42
C LYS A 56 -4.19 -0.04 8.14
N THR A 57 -4.38 1.14 7.54
CA THR A 57 -5.22 1.28 6.34
C THR A 57 -4.45 0.90 5.08
N ILE A 58 -3.29 1.51 4.81
CA ILE A 58 -2.59 1.38 3.51
C ILE A 58 -1.30 0.57 3.59
N GLY A 59 -0.87 0.21 4.79
CA GLY A 59 0.38 -0.54 5.01
C GLY A 59 0.24 -2.04 4.83
N PHE A 60 -0.97 -2.53 4.60
CA PHE A 60 -1.28 -3.93 4.44
C PHE A 60 -1.66 -4.27 3.01
N TRP A 61 -1.36 -5.51 2.64
CA TRP A 61 -1.74 -6.15 1.39
C TRP A 61 -2.14 -7.60 1.68
N ASN A 62 -3.39 -7.98 1.39
CA ASN A 62 -3.94 -9.31 1.71
C ASN A 62 -3.72 -9.70 3.20
N GLY A 63 -3.93 -8.74 4.11
CA GLY A 63 -3.69 -8.90 5.54
C GLY A 63 -2.22 -9.01 5.97
N VAL A 64 -1.25 -8.78 5.07
CA VAL A 64 0.19 -8.79 5.35
C VAL A 64 0.76 -7.38 5.32
N PHE A 65 1.49 -7.00 6.37
CA PHE A 65 2.16 -5.71 6.44
C PHE A 65 3.32 -5.66 5.44
N VAL A 66 3.23 -4.73 4.49
CA VAL A 66 4.19 -4.55 3.40
C VAL A 66 4.98 -3.26 3.53
N GLY A 67 4.56 -2.30 4.36
CA GLY A 67 5.33 -1.09 4.55
C GLY A 67 4.65 0.00 5.37
N TYR A 68 5.46 0.98 5.76
CA TYR A 68 4.99 2.14 6.53
C TYR A 68 4.32 3.17 5.62
N CYS A 69 3.36 3.94 6.15
CA CYS A 69 2.89 5.16 5.48
C CYS A 69 4.00 6.23 5.41
N VAL A 70 3.83 7.25 4.56
CA VAL A 70 4.81 8.36 4.42
C VAL A 70 5.22 8.98 5.76
N LYS A 71 4.25 9.33 6.63
CA LYS A 71 4.56 9.97 7.93
C LYS A 71 5.42 9.06 8.83
N CYS A 72 5.16 7.75 8.85
CA CYS A 72 5.96 6.83 9.63
C CYS A 72 7.34 6.62 9.00
N ALA A 73 7.42 6.48 7.67
CA ALA A 73 8.70 6.38 6.96
C ALA A 73 9.60 7.60 7.22
N ASP A 74 9.02 8.81 7.26
CA ASP A 74 9.74 10.04 7.57
C ASP A 74 10.31 10.04 9.00
N GLN A 75 9.62 9.44 9.98
CA GLN A 75 10.16 9.27 11.35
C GLN A 75 11.38 8.35 11.39
N TYR A 76 11.47 7.41 10.45
CA TYR A 76 12.66 6.59 10.22
C TYR A 76 13.63 7.22 9.22
N ASN A 77 13.54 8.52 8.93
CA ASN A 77 14.39 9.22 7.95
C ASN A 77 14.45 8.55 6.57
N GLY A 78 13.37 7.87 6.17
CA GLY A 78 13.29 7.11 4.92
C GLY A 78 14.12 5.81 4.89
N GLU A 79 14.62 5.34 6.04
CA GLU A 79 15.43 4.11 6.10
C GLU A 79 14.62 2.83 5.86
N ARG A 80 13.32 2.88 6.16
CA ARG A 80 12.38 1.75 6.03
C ARG A 80 11.47 1.87 4.80
N GLY A 81 11.91 2.60 3.78
CA GLY A 81 11.12 2.94 2.59
C GLY A 81 10.87 4.45 2.46
N ASN A 82 10.37 4.88 1.30
CA ASN A 82 9.84 6.22 1.05
C ASN A 82 8.43 6.43 1.64
N GLY A 83 7.82 5.35 2.12
CA GLY A 83 6.48 5.31 2.67
C GLY A 83 5.39 5.20 1.61
N LEU A 84 4.33 4.48 1.97
CA LEU A 84 3.18 4.21 1.13
C LEU A 84 2.23 5.41 1.10
N ILE A 85 1.76 5.74 -0.09
CA ILE A 85 0.74 6.79 -0.34
C ILE A 85 -0.62 6.18 -0.64
N PHE A 86 -0.63 4.93 -1.12
CA PHE A 86 -1.81 4.13 -1.37
C PHE A 86 -1.47 2.65 -1.14
N TYR A 87 -2.47 1.78 -1.17
CA TYR A 87 -2.29 0.34 -0.98
C TYR A 87 -1.20 -0.23 -1.90
N GLY A 88 -0.12 -0.74 -1.31
CA GLY A 88 1.04 -1.27 -2.05
C GLY A 88 1.81 -0.25 -2.92
N GLU A 89 1.37 1.00 -2.95
CA GLU A 89 1.98 2.07 -3.76
C GLU A 89 2.86 2.96 -2.89
N GLU A 90 4.16 2.86 -3.14
CA GLU A 90 5.17 3.67 -2.46
C GLU A 90 5.32 5.04 -3.13
N LYS A 91 5.49 6.08 -2.30
CA LYS A 91 5.85 7.43 -2.76
C LYS A 91 7.09 7.37 -3.64
N ARG A 92 6.93 7.75 -4.91
CA ARG A 92 8.05 7.78 -5.85
C ARG A 92 9.02 8.88 -5.45
N ASN A 93 10.25 8.48 -5.14
CA ASN A 93 11.38 9.39 -4.97
C ASN A 93 12.57 8.88 -5.78
N LYS A 94 12.80 9.49 -6.95
CA LYS A 94 13.88 9.09 -7.87
C LYS A 94 15.28 9.16 -7.26
N LYS A 95 15.45 9.85 -6.13
CA LYS A 95 16.75 10.05 -5.46
C LYS A 95 16.97 9.11 -4.27
N ASN A 96 15.97 8.34 -3.83
CA ASN A 96 16.12 7.48 -2.67
C ASN A 96 16.29 6.02 -3.07
N SER A 97 17.49 5.48 -2.88
CA SER A 97 17.81 4.06 -3.09
C SER A 97 17.15 3.13 -2.06
N LYS A 98 16.61 3.67 -0.96
CA LYS A 98 15.99 2.91 0.13
C LYS A 98 14.50 2.64 -0.08
N SER A 99 14.00 2.74 -1.31
CA SER A 99 12.63 2.33 -1.66
C SER A 99 12.36 0.90 -1.18
N ALA A 100 11.19 0.66 -0.59
CA ALA A 100 10.76 -0.68 -0.20
C ALA A 100 10.83 -1.64 -1.39
N ARG A 101 10.37 -1.19 -2.58
CA ARG A 101 10.38 -1.97 -3.83
C ARG A 101 11.77 -2.25 -4.41
N PHE A 102 12.80 -1.53 -3.97
CA PHE A 102 14.20 -1.80 -4.37
C PHE A 102 15.03 -2.41 -3.24
N THR A 103 14.42 -2.65 -2.07
CA THR A 103 15.07 -3.23 -0.90
C THR A 103 14.37 -4.51 -0.50
N TYR A 104 13.59 -4.51 0.58
CA TYR A 104 12.99 -5.72 1.11
C TYR A 104 11.89 -6.28 0.20
N LEU A 105 11.08 -5.46 -0.47
CA LEU A 105 10.04 -5.96 -1.38
C LEU A 105 10.52 -6.26 -2.81
N LYS A 106 11.83 -6.18 -3.09
CA LYS A 106 12.35 -6.27 -4.47
C LYS A 106 11.92 -7.54 -5.21
N ASP A 107 11.96 -8.67 -4.52
CA ASP A 107 11.68 -9.99 -5.09
C ASP A 107 10.39 -10.59 -4.52
N VAL A 108 9.50 -9.75 -3.97
CA VAL A 108 8.20 -10.16 -3.43
C VAL A 108 7.12 -9.90 -4.47
N ASP A 109 6.48 -10.98 -4.93
CA ASP A 109 5.24 -10.85 -5.68
C ASP A 109 4.08 -10.58 -4.73
N LEU A 110 3.58 -9.35 -4.74
CA LEU A 110 2.46 -8.95 -3.88
C LEU A 110 1.19 -9.76 -4.15
N ASN A 111 1.01 -10.32 -5.35
CA ASN A 111 -0.15 -11.14 -5.69
C ASN A 111 -0.12 -12.52 -5.03
N GLU A 112 1.05 -12.95 -4.58
CA GLU A 112 1.26 -14.26 -3.97
C GLU A 112 1.34 -14.21 -2.44
N ILE A 113 1.53 -13.04 -1.82
CA ILE A 113 1.61 -12.94 -0.37
C ILE A 113 0.23 -12.81 0.30
N GLY A 114 0.19 -13.27 1.55
CA GLY A 114 -0.94 -13.10 2.45
C GLY A 114 -2.09 -14.06 2.25
N ASP A 115 -3.25 -13.68 2.79
CA ASP A 115 -4.45 -14.49 2.72
C ASP A 115 -5.35 -13.95 1.61
N LYS A 116 -5.37 -14.64 0.47
CA LYS A 116 -6.19 -14.26 -0.68
C LYS A 116 -7.69 -14.33 -0.37
N GLN A 117 -8.12 -14.99 0.70
CA GLN A 117 -9.53 -14.97 1.12
C GLN A 117 -9.89 -13.70 1.89
N ILE A 118 -8.91 -13.02 2.49
CA ILE A 118 -9.13 -11.74 3.17
C ILE A 118 -9.36 -10.63 2.14
N CYS A 119 -8.80 -10.74 0.92
CA CYS A 119 -9.12 -9.97 -0.30
C CYS A 119 -9.38 -8.46 -0.13
N ASP A 120 -8.92 -7.86 0.96
CA ASP A 120 -9.30 -6.52 1.37
C ASP A 120 -8.66 -5.46 0.48
N THR A 121 -7.50 -5.76 -0.07
CA THR A 121 -6.67 -4.78 -0.75
C THR A 121 -6.78 -4.92 -2.27
N GLN A 122 -6.56 -6.13 -2.80
CA GLN A 122 -6.62 -6.35 -4.24
C GLN A 122 -8.03 -6.15 -4.79
N ALA A 123 -9.07 -6.63 -4.09
CA ALA A 123 -10.45 -6.44 -4.54
C ALA A 123 -10.86 -4.96 -4.54
N ILE A 124 -10.43 -4.18 -3.54
CA ILE A 124 -10.66 -2.72 -3.51
C ILE A 124 -9.95 -2.05 -4.69
N ILE A 125 -8.72 -2.44 -5.02
CA ILE A 125 -7.99 -1.89 -6.16
C ILE A 125 -8.67 -2.24 -7.48
N ASP A 126 -9.10 -3.49 -7.64
CA ASP A 126 -9.80 -3.96 -8.85
C ASP A 126 -11.12 -3.21 -9.05
N GLU A 127 -11.87 -2.98 -7.96
CA GLU A 127 -13.09 -2.18 -7.97
C GLU A 127 -12.82 -0.70 -8.32
N ILE A 128 -11.78 -0.09 -7.73
CA ILE A 128 -11.40 1.29 -8.08
C ILE A 128 -11.01 1.40 -9.56
N ASN A 129 -10.34 0.38 -10.10
CA ASN A 129 -9.91 0.38 -11.50
C ASN A 129 -11.06 0.14 -12.47
N SER A 130 -12.08 -0.65 -12.11
CA SER A 130 -13.26 -0.82 -12.96
C SER A 130 -14.01 0.50 -13.16
N TYR A 131 -14.19 1.29 -12.10
CA TYR A 131 -14.81 2.62 -12.20
C TYR A 131 -14.00 3.61 -13.07
N LYS A 132 -12.67 3.48 -13.12
CA LYS A 132 -11.83 4.33 -13.98
C LYS A 132 -11.87 3.95 -15.45
N GLN A 133 -12.26 2.72 -15.79
CA GLN A 133 -12.33 2.26 -17.17
C GLN A 133 -13.58 2.79 -17.90
N GLU A 134 -14.68 2.97 -17.15
CA GLU A 134 -15.96 3.48 -17.66
C GLU A 134 -15.92 4.96 -18.06
N GLU A 135 -14.99 5.77 -17.55
CA GLU A 135 -14.80 7.17 -18.00
C GLU A 135 -14.06 7.31 -19.34
N SER A 136 -13.56 6.22 -19.93
CA SER A 136 -12.68 6.28 -21.11
C SER A 136 -13.29 5.83 -22.45
N CYS A 137 -14.57 5.46 -22.48
CA CYS A 137 -15.22 4.97 -23.69
C CYS A 137 -16.57 5.63 -23.99
N ASP A 138 -16.57 6.94 -24.30
CA ASP A 138 -17.62 7.53 -25.15
C ASP A 138 -17.10 8.71 -26.00
N ALA A 139 -16.63 8.30 -27.18
CA ALA A 139 -16.66 8.90 -28.52
C ALA A 139 -15.96 10.24 -28.90
N PRO A 140 -15.32 10.29 -30.09
CA PRO A 140 -15.02 11.50 -30.83
C PRO A 140 -16.27 12.02 -31.56
N LEU A 141 -16.61 13.30 -31.42
CA LEU A 141 -17.64 13.93 -32.25
C LEU A 141 -17.08 15.14 -33.01
N SER A 142 -16.45 14.86 -34.16
CA SER A 142 -16.37 15.85 -35.23
C SER A 142 -17.74 15.95 -35.91
N SER A 143 -18.22 17.18 -36.11
CA SER A 143 -19.24 17.59 -37.09
C SER A 143 -20.66 17.03 -36.92
N LEU A 144 -21.52 17.80 -36.27
CA LEU A 144 -22.81 18.25 -36.83
C LEU A 144 -23.57 19.08 -35.77
N TYR A 145 -23.37 20.39 -35.76
CA TYR A 145 -24.44 21.39 -35.60
C TYR A 145 -23.84 22.78 -35.85
N GLY A 146 -23.83 23.17 -37.13
CA GLY A 146 -23.80 24.57 -37.48
C GLY A 146 -25.22 25.14 -37.34
N SER A 147 -25.34 26.23 -36.60
CA SER A 147 -26.40 27.21 -36.83
C SER A 147 -25.93 28.57 -36.33
N ASN A 148 -25.72 29.45 -37.31
CA ASN A 148 -25.50 30.89 -37.21
C ASN A 148 -26.34 31.56 -36.12
N TYR A 149 -25.69 32.38 -35.30
CA TYR A 149 -26.33 33.60 -34.80
C TYR A 149 -25.56 34.81 -35.30
N ASN A 150 -26.13 35.40 -36.34
CA ASN A 150 -25.98 36.80 -36.73
C ASN A 150 -26.55 37.66 -35.60
N GLY A 151 -25.81 38.67 -35.16
CA GLY A 151 -26.29 39.58 -34.11
C GLY A 151 -25.30 40.70 -33.83
N GLY A 152 -25.04 41.52 -34.85
CA GLY A 152 -24.40 42.82 -34.64
C GLY A 152 -25.29 43.72 -33.77
N TYR A 153 -24.64 44.41 -32.84
CA TYR A 153 -25.16 45.65 -32.27
C TYR A 153 -24.16 46.75 -32.65
N ASP A 154 -24.60 47.64 -33.53
CA ASP A 154 -23.96 48.92 -33.80
C ASP A 154 -24.28 49.90 -32.66
N SER A 155 -23.21 50.55 -32.19
CA SER A 155 -23.06 51.97 -31.82
C SER A 155 -24.17 52.70 -31.02
N TYR A 156 -23.77 53.36 -29.92
CA TYR A 156 -23.61 54.84 -29.85
C TYR A 156 -22.59 55.22 -28.77
#